data_AF-A0A2V7Z0B8-F1
#
_entry.id   AF-A0A2V7Z0B8-F1
#
_cell.length_a   1.000
_cell.length_b   1.000
_cell.length_c   1.000
_cell.angle_alpha   90.00
_cell.angle_beta   90.00
_cell.angle_gamma   90.00
#
_symmetry.space_group_name_H-M   'P 1'
#
loop_
_entity.id
_entity.type
_entity.pdbx_description
1 polymer ?
#
loop_
_entity_poly.entity_id
_entity_poly.type
_entity_poly.pdbx_seq_one_letter_code
_entity_poly.pdbx_strand_id
1 'polypeptide(L)' 'MKWVTRKRVHVNRTATAWLLRRFVDPAAEIRFVEPEEVAAVQSREG' A
#
# COMPACT_ATOMS: atom_id res chain seq x y z
N MET A 1 9.68 2.95 3.26
CA MET A 1 8.47 3.61 3.84
C MET A 1 7.28 2.64 3.76
N LYS A 2 6.35 2.65 4.71
CA LYS A 2 5.19 1.72 4.71
C LYS A 2 3.96 2.35 4.08
N TRP A 3 3.27 1.58 3.23
CA TRP A 3 2.09 2.02 2.47
C TRP A 3 0.91 1.11 2.79
N VAL A 4 -0.23 1.70 3.15
CA VAL A 4 -1.44 0.95 3.53
C VAL A 4 -2.52 1.19 2.48
N THR A 5 -3.11 0.11 1.97
CA THR A 5 -4.19 0.12 0.97
C THR A 5 -5.31 -0.79 1.41
N ARG A 6 -6.53 -0.58 0.92
CA ARG A 6 -7.58 -1.60 0.95
C ARG A 6 -7.21 -2.83 0.10
N LYS A 7 -7.71 -4.02 0.49
CA LYS A 7 -7.72 -5.29 -0.24
C LYS A 7 -8.70 -5.23 -1.43
N ARG A 8 -8.72 -6.30 -2.23
CA ARG A 8 -9.50 -6.40 -3.49
C ARG A 8 -9.14 -5.25 -4.44
N VAL A 9 -7.84 -5.11 -4.67
CA VAL A 9 -7.30 -4.05 -5.52
C VAL A 9 -7.51 -4.36 -7.00
N HIS A 10 -8.00 -3.37 -7.74
CA HIS A 10 -7.95 -3.39 -9.19
C HIS A 10 -6.51 -3.15 -9.68
N VAL A 11 -6.25 -3.49 -10.93
CA VAL A 11 -4.94 -3.41 -11.60
C VAL A 11 -4.18 -2.12 -11.27
N ASN A 12 -4.88 -0.99 -11.15
CA ASN A 12 -4.29 0.31 -10.82
C ASN A 12 -3.41 0.29 -9.55
N ARG A 13 -3.90 -0.23 -8.42
CA ARG A 13 -3.12 -0.19 -7.16
C ARG A 13 -1.94 -1.16 -7.16
N THR A 14 -2.04 -2.27 -7.87
CA THR A 14 -0.91 -3.19 -8.08
C THR A 14 0.16 -2.55 -8.97
N ALA A 15 -0.25 -1.83 -10.03
CA ALA A 15 0.67 -1.09 -10.89
C ALA A 15 1.37 0.04 -10.12
N THR A 16 0.66 0.77 -9.26
CA THR A 16 1.27 1.78 -8.39
C THR A 16 2.30 1.17 -7.43
N ALA A 17 1.97 0.04 -6.79
CA ALA A 17 2.90 -0.67 -5.89
C ALA A 17 4.17 -1.13 -6.63
N TRP A 18 4.01 -1.62 -7.87
CA TRP A 18 5.14 -1.99 -8.72
C TRP A 18 6.01 -0.78 -9.08
N LEU A 19 5.39 0.33 -9.49
CA LEU A 19 6.10 1.55 -9.88
C LEU A 19 6.88 2.14 -8.71
N LEU A 20 6.26 2.18 -7.52
CA LEU A 20 6.90 2.60 -6.27
C LEU A 20 8.19 1.81 -6.01
N ARG A 21 8.09 0.48 -6.02
CA ARG A 21 9.25 -0.40 -5.80
C ARG A 21 10.31 -0.29 -6.89
N ARG A 22 9.90 -0.06 -8.13
CA ARG A 22 10.84 -0.06 -9.26
C ARG A 22 11.63 1.23 -9.39
N PHE A 23 11.02 2.38 -9.05
CA PHE A 23 11.56 3.70 -9.39
C PHE A 23 11.68 4.68 -8.23
N VAL A 24 10.98 4.49 -7.11
CA VAL A 24 10.91 5.49 -6.03
C VAL A 24 11.56 4.96 -4.75
N ASP A 25 11.06 3.85 -4.22
CA ASP A 25 11.53 3.23 -2.98
C ASP A 25 11.55 1.69 -3.16
N PRO A 26 12.71 1.10 -3.49
CA PRO A 26 12.87 -0.34 -3.62
C PRO A 26 12.53 -1.13 -2.35
N ALA A 27 12.62 -0.49 -1.18
CA ALA A 27 12.28 -1.08 0.10
C ALA A 27 10.83 -0.80 0.53
N ALA A 28 9.97 -0.30 -0.36
CA ALA A 28 8.58 -0.02 -0.04
C ALA A 28 7.81 -1.30 0.35
N GLU A 29 7.26 -1.27 1.55
CA GLU A 29 6.34 -2.29 2.05
C GLU A 29 4.90 -1.83 1.83
N ILE A 30 4.14 -2.58 1.03
CA ILE A 30 2.71 -2.31 0.79
C ILE A 30 1.88 -3.35 1.53
N ARG A 31 1.02 -2.90 2.45
CA ARG A 31 0.01 -3.73 3.13
C ARG A 31 -1.36 -3.52 2.51
N PHE A 32 -2.05 -4.64 2.26
CA PHE A 32 -3.44 -4.66 1.83
C PHE A 32 -4.29 -5.12 3.01
N VAL A 33 -5.17 -4.24 3.52
CA VAL A 33 -6.07 -4.47 4.68
C VAL A 33 -7.53 -4.33 4.26
N GLU A 34 -8.52 -4.69 5.10
CA GLU A 34 -9.91 -4.42 4.71
C GLU A 34 -10.16 -2.90 4.57
N PRO A 35 -11.10 -2.45 3.71
CA PRO A 35 -11.32 -1.02 3.47
C PRO A 35 -11.52 -0.18 4.73
N GLU A 36 -12.21 -0.74 5.73
CA GLU A 36 -12.52 -0.10 7.00
C GLU A 36 -11.29 0.01 7.91
N GLU A 37 -10.28 -0.81 7.69
CA GLU A 37 -9.07 -0.88 8.50
C GLU A 37 -7.98 0.08 8.02
N VAL A 38 -8.09 0.64 6.80
CA VAL A 38 -7.03 1.45 6.18
C VAL A 38 -6.61 2.61 7.06
N ALA A 39 -7.55 3.40 7.58
CA ALA A 39 -7.25 4.56 8.42
C ALA A 39 -6.58 4.14 9.74
N ALA A 40 -7.12 3.11 10.40
CA ALA A 40 -6.61 2.63 11.67
C ALA A 40 -5.19 2.06 11.54
N VAL A 41 -4.91 1.33 10.47
CA VAL A 41 -3.58 0.75 10.21
C VAL A 41 -2.60 1.83 9.76
N GLN A 42 -3.03 2.79 8.94
CA GLN A 42 -2.21 3.93 8.53
C GLN A 42 -1.77 4.76 9.74
N SER A 43 -2.64 5.05 10.71
CA SER A 43 -2.26 5.80 11.91
C SER A 43 -1.31 5.04 12.84
N ARG A 44 -1.25 3.70 12.76
CA ARG A 44 -0.35 2.87 13.58
C ARG A 44 1.01 2.65 12.92
N GLU A 45 1.06 2.63 11.60
CA GLU A 45 2.26 2.26 10.81
C GLU A 45 2.86 3.38 9.97
N GLY A 46 2.18 4.52 9.87
CA GLY A 46 2.69 5.75 9.24
C GLY A 46 3.46 6.61 10.23
#